data_AF-A0A3D1WHM8-F1
#
_entry.id   AF-A0A3D1WHM8-F1
#
_cell.length_a   1.000
_cell.length_b   1.000
_cell.length_c   1.000
_cell.angle_alpha   90.00
_cell.angle_beta   90.00
_cell.angle_gamma   90.00
#
_symmetry.space_group_name_H-M   'P 1'
#
loop_
_entity.id
_entity.type
_entity.pdbx_description
1 polymer ?
#
loop_
_entity_poly.entity_id
_entity_poly.type
_entity_poly.pdbx_seq_one_letter_code
_entity_poly.pdbx_strand_id
1 'polypeptide(L)'
;MSFGGACIFLKVKYDINVFATISQIKTLNQTVNEEKKFDNIITEEDKASAQASINAQLENLITYSAEDGYKMSSAVPMKGTLKLTDKQVGALLKIILESSNSPKVNIGGNDLGFDILQVKFSEVETNVKSDVNIVAKIDASSLKEKFSSFPLNIIGKRIPSTLYVSATVTIQKGESPFTYTLTGKSLEINNLDAKQTESFIKTIDAFLKCGDAKTLCERVAKPFIDGLIGTEENKGFALSLKDVGATDFNFETTDGVNYFVVEKTVA
;
A
#
# COMPACT_ATOMS: atom_id res chain seq x y z
N MET A 1 27.46 -18.16 -22.99
CA MET A 1 26.67 -19.20 -22.29
C MET A 1 25.42 -19.48 -23.12
N SER A 2 25.12 -20.73 -23.48
CA SER A 2 23.89 -21.07 -24.21
C SER A 2 22.65 -20.88 -23.33
N PHE A 3 21.46 -20.70 -23.92
CA PHE A 3 20.21 -20.57 -23.15
C PHE A 3 19.98 -21.77 -22.20
N GLY A 4 20.26 -22.99 -22.67
CA GLY A 4 20.21 -24.19 -21.83
C GLY A 4 21.21 -24.15 -20.66
N GLY A 5 22.44 -23.71 -20.91
CA GLY A 5 23.45 -23.52 -19.86
C GLY A 5 23.05 -22.46 -18.84
N ALA A 6 22.43 -21.37 -19.28
CA ALA A 6 21.89 -20.32 -18.40
C ALA A 6 20.75 -20.85 -17.52
N CYS A 7 19.84 -21.64 -18.09
CA CYS A 7 18.74 -22.25 -17.33
C CYS A 7 19.27 -23.20 -16.24
N ILE A 8 20.24 -24.05 -16.57
CA ILE A 8 20.87 -24.96 -15.60
C ILE A 8 21.58 -24.16 -14.51
N PHE A 9 22.36 -23.14 -14.87
CA PHE A 9 23.04 -22.28 -13.90
C PHE A 9 22.07 -21.60 -12.93
N LEU A 10 20.97 -21.03 -13.44
CA LEU A 10 19.94 -20.40 -12.62
C LEU A 10 19.26 -21.39 -11.67
N LYS A 11 18.97 -22.60 -12.14
CA LYS A 11 18.37 -23.64 -11.31
C LYS A 11 19.33 -24.13 -10.22
N VAL A 12 20.60 -24.40 -10.55
CA VAL A 12 21.58 -24.94 -9.60
C VAL A 12 22.02 -23.88 -8.58
N LYS A 13 22.26 -22.64 -9.02
CA LYS A 13 22.82 -21.59 -8.14
C LYS A 13 21.77 -20.84 -7.34
N TYR A 14 20.57 -20.65 -7.88
CA TYR A 14 19.54 -19.79 -7.29
C TYR A 14 18.20 -20.48 -7.08
N ASP A 15 18.07 -21.77 -7.43
CA ASP A 15 16.81 -22.51 -7.39
C ASP A 15 15.68 -21.86 -8.23
N ILE A 16 16.05 -21.16 -9.31
CA ILE A 16 15.11 -20.48 -10.20
C ILE A 16 14.69 -21.39 -11.34
N ASN A 17 13.37 -21.55 -11.54
CA ASN A 17 12.81 -22.24 -12.70
C ASN A 17 12.46 -21.22 -13.80
N VAL A 18 13.36 -21.10 -14.79
CA VAL A 18 13.22 -20.13 -15.89
C VAL A 18 11.91 -20.28 -16.68
N PHE A 19 11.42 -21.51 -16.90
CA PHE A 19 10.18 -21.73 -17.63
C PHE A 19 8.95 -21.27 -16.83
N ALA A 20 8.94 -21.54 -15.52
CA ALA A 20 7.91 -21.03 -14.63
C ALA A 20 7.93 -19.49 -14.61
N THR A 21 9.12 -18.89 -14.52
CA THR A 21 9.29 -17.43 -14.57
C THR A 21 8.80 -16.83 -15.89
N ILE A 22 9.11 -17.43 -17.04
CA ILE A 22 8.61 -16.97 -18.35
C ILE A 22 7.08 -17.03 -18.41
N SER A 23 6.47 -18.10 -17.87
CA SER A 23 5.02 -18.24 -17.79
C SER A 23 4.40 -17.15 -16.91
N GLN A 24 4.97 -16.90 -15.72
CA GLN A 24 4.55 -15.84 -14.81
C GLN A 24 4.65 -14.46 -15.48
N ILE A 25 5.74 -14.19 -16.20
CA ILE A 25 5.89 -12.94 -16.96
C ILE A 25 4.79 -12.79 -18.00
N LYS A 26 4.41 -13.87 -18.70
CA LYS A 26 3.28 -13.81 -19.65
C LYS A 26 1.99 -13.41 -18.95
N THR A 27 1.71 -13.98 -17.78
CA THR A 27 0.54 -13.63 -16.95
C THR A 27 0.63 -12.20 -16.41
N LEU A 28 1.80 -11.74 -15.96
CA LEU A 28 2.04 -10.36 -15.52
C LEU A 28 1.73 -9.33 -16.63
N ASN A 29 2.00 -9.65 -17.89
CA ASN A 29 1.74 -8.75 -19.02
C ASN A 29 0.30 -8.79 -19.53
N GLN A 30 -0.56 -9.66 -19.01
CA GLN A 30 -1.98 -9.61 -19.35
C GLN A 30 -2.57 -8.30 -18.82
N THR A 31 -3.47 -7.70 -19.60
CA THR A 31 -4.20 -6.51 -19.17
C THR A 31 -4.91 -6.78 -17.85
N VAL A 32 -4.72 -5.90 -16.88
CA VAL A 32 -5.47 -5.92 -15.63
C VAL A 32 -6.75 -5.11 -15.86
N ASN A 33 -7.91 -5.77 -15.72
CA ASN A 33 -9.18 -5.07 -15.67
C ASN A 33 -9.43 -4.63 -14.22
N GLU A 34 -9.17 -3.35 -13.94
CA GLU A 34 -9.23 -2.80 -12.58
C GLU A 34 -10.60 -3.00 -11.95
N GLU A 35 -11.68 -2.60 -12.65
CA GLU A 35 -13.06 -2.66 -12.15
C GLU A 35 -13.55 -4.08 -11.85
N LYS A 36 -13.03 -5.10 -12.56
CA LYS A 36 -13.37 -6.50 -12.30
C LYS A 36 -12.52 -7.13 -11.19
N LYS A 37 -11.30 -6.64 -10.99
CA LYS A 37 -10.33 -7.25 -10.08
C LYS A 37 -10.36 -6.61 -8.70
N PHE A 38 -10.67 -5.32 -8.62
CA PHE A 38 -10.65 -4.54 -7.39
C PHE A 38 -12.05 -3.99 -7.15
N ASP A 39 -12.63 -4.33 -6.00
CA ASP A 39 -14.02 -4.01 -5.67
C ASP A 39 -14.18 -2.75 -4.83
N ASN A 40 -13.08 -2.13 -4.39
CA ASN A 40 -13.08 -0.92 -3.57
C ASN A 40 -12.14 0.17 -4.13
N ILE A 41 -12.24 0.42 -5.44
CA ILE A 41 -11.49 1.48 -6.11
C ILE A 41 -11.90 2.86 -5.57
N ILE A 42 -10.90 3.68 -5.28
CA ILE A 42 -11.05 5.05 -4.78
C ILE A 42 -11.36 5.98 -5.97
N THR A 43 -12.39 6.81 -5.80
CA THR A 43 -12.87 7.78 -6.77
C THR A 43 -12.71 9.21 -6.28
N GLU A 44 -12.98 10.20 -7.14
CA GLU A 44 -12.99 11.62 -6.73
C GLU A 44 -14.16 11.95 -5.78
N GLU A 45 -15.28 11.24 -5.88
CA GLU A 45 -16.40 11.37 -4.93
C GLU A 45 -15.99 10.95 -3.51
N ASP A 46 -15.09 9.96 -3.40
CA ASP A 46 -14.55 9.52 -2.12
C ASP A 46 -13.66 10.59 -1.47
N LYS A 47 -12.96 11.43 -2.26
CA LYS A 47 -12.21 12.58 -1.75
C LYS A 47 -13.13 13.66 -1.18
N ALA A 48 -14.22 13.97 -1.87
CA ALA A 48 -15.22 14.92 -1.37
C ALA A 48 -15.89 14.40 -0.09
N SER A 49 -16.21 13.10 -0.06
CA SER A 49 -16.76 12.43 1.13
C SER A 49 -15.78 12.45 2.31
N ALA A 50 -14.50 12.13 2.08
CA ALA A 50 -13.46 12.20 3.11
C ALA A 50 -13.30 13.63 3.65
N GLN A 51 -13.25 14.63 2.76
CA GLN A 51 -13.21 16.05 3.16
C GLN A 51 -14.38 16.40 4.08
N ALA A 52 -15.61 16.03 3.72
CA ALA A 52 -16.80 16.33 4.51
C ALA A 52 -16.74 15.68 5.91
N SER A 53 -16.43 14.38 5.98
CA SER A 53 -16.35 13.66 7.26
C SER A 53 -15.21 14.17 8.16
N ILE A 54 -14.05 14.47 7.59
CA ILE A 54 -12.90 15.01 8.33
C ILE A 54 -13.23 16.43 8.82
N ASN A 55 -13.72 17.31 7.95
CA ASN A 55 -14.00 18.70 8.31
C ASN A 55 -15.16 18.86 9.30
N ALA A 56 -16.05 17.87 9.40
CA ALA A 56 -17.06 17.84 10.45
C ALA A 56 -16.45 17.76 11.86
N GLN A 57 -15.29 17.11 12.01
CA GLN A 57 -14.58 16.98 13.29
C GLN A 57 -13.38 17.93 13.41
N LEU A 58 -12.76 18.30 12.29
CA LEU A 58 -11.53 19.08 12.18
C LEU A 58 -11.73 20.18 11.13
N GLU A 59 -12.34 21.28 11.54
CA GLU A 59 -12.82 22.31 10.62
C GLU A 59 -11.72 22.81 9.66
N ASN A 60 -12.03 22.81 8.36
CA ASN A 60 -11.15 23.25 7.27
C ASN A 60 -9.79 22.55 7.19
N LEU A 61 -9.63 21.36 7.78
CA LEU A 61 -8.39 20.57 7.68
C LEU A 61 -8.10 20.15 6.24
N ILE A 62 -9.12 19.81 5.46
CA ILE A 62 -9.01 19.54 4.03
C ILE A 62 -9.71 20.64 3.25
N THR A 63 -8.98 21.28 2.34
CA THR A 63 -9.51 22.32 1.45
C THR A 63 -9.47 21.86 0.00
N TYR A 64 -10.35 22.41 -0.84
CA TYR A 64 -10.39 22.14 -2.27
C TYR A 64 -10.48 23.45 -3.06
N SER A 65 -9.70 23.58 -4.13
CA SER A 65 -9.91 24.58 -5.17
C SER A 65 -9.70 23.95 -6.56
N ALA A 66 -10.31 24.55 -7.60
CA ALA A 66 -10.18 24.04 -8.96
C ALA A 66 -8.74 24.15 -9.51
N GLU A 67 -7.95 25.10 -9.03
CA GLU A 67 -6.56 25.32 -9.46
C GLU A 67 -5.57 24.40 -8.74
N ASP A 68 -5.81 24.17 -7.46
CA ASP A 68 -4.86 23.52 -6.55
C ASP A 68 -5.23 22.09 -6.15
N GLY A 69 -6.45 21.65 -6.47
CA GLY A 69 -7.00 20.38 -6.01
C GLY A 69 -7.20 20.35 -4.49
N TYR A 70 -7.15 19.15 -3.92
CA TYR A 70 -7.28 18.94 -2.48
C TYR A 70 -5.96 19.20 -1.76
N LYS A 71 -5.99 19.93 -0.64
CA LYS A 71 -4.81 20.22 0.19
C LYS A 71 -5.10 20.07 1.67
N MET A 72 -4.08 19.63 2.40
CA MET A 72 -4.06 19.62 3.87
C MET A 72 -3.72 21.02 4.40
N SER A 73 -4.51 21.49 5.36
CA SER A 73 -4.30 22.73 6.12
C SER A 73 -3.82 22.43 7.54
N SER A 74 -3.58 23.46 8.34
CA SER A 74 -3.32 23.29 9.78
C SER A 74 -4.58 22.83 10.50
N ALA A 75 -4.44 21.83 11.38
CA ALA A 75 -5.54 21.33 12.18
C ALA A 75 -5.96 22.33 13.27
N VAL A 76 -7.26 22.39 13.53
CA VAL A 76 -7.86 23.05 14.70
C VAL A 76 -8.26 22.01 15.75
N PRO A 77 -8.59 22.39 16.99
CA PRO A 77 -9.08 21.44 18.00
C PRO A 77 -10.20 20.55 17.47
N MET A 78 -10.03 19.23 17.63
CA MET A 78 -11.04 18.23 17.25
C MET A 78 -12.34 18.52 17.97
N LYS A 79 -13.48 18.38 17.31
CA LYS A 79 -14.81 18.51 17.93
C LYS A 79 -15.20 17.21 18.64
N GLY A 80 -14.99 16.07 18.01
CA GLY A 80 -15.30 14.73 18.52
C GLY A 80 -14.41 13.64 17.93
N THR A 81 -14.79 12.38 18.16
CA THR A 81 -14.14 11.21 17.54
C THR A 81 -14.39 11.24 16.03
N LEU A 82 -13.34 11.00 15.25
CA LEU A 82 -13.40 10.91 13.79
C LEU A 82 -13.50 9.45 13.37
N LYS A 83 -14.47 9.12 12.51
CA LYS A 83 -14.61 7.79 11.91
C LYS A 83 -14.56 7.92 10.39
N LEU A 84 -13.72 7.11 9.75
CA LEU A 84 -13.53 7.09 8.31
C LEU A 84 -13.73 5.68 7.77
N THR A 85 -14.51 5.53 6.71
CA THR A 85 -14.60 4.25 5.97
C THR A 85 -13.28 3.95 5.27
N ASP A 86 -13.11 2.72 4.79
CA ASP A 86 -11.93 2.34 4.01
C ASP A 86 -11.73 3.20 2.74
N LYS A 87 -12.81 3.53 2.04
CA LYS A 87 -12.79 4.47 0.90
C LYS A 87 -12.33 5.86 1.31
N GLN A 88 -12.84 6.39 2.43
CA GLN A 88 -12.45 7.70 2.93
C GLN A 88 -10.99 7.73 3.39
N VAL A 89 -10.49 6.64 3.99
CA VAL A 89 -9.07 6.47 4.32
C VAL A 89 -8.20 6.42 3.07
N GLY A 90 -8.61 5.66 2.05
CA GLY A 90 -7.92 5.62 0.77
C GLY A 90 -7.84 6.99 0.11
N ALA A 91 -8.94 7.74 0.14
CA ALA A 91 -9.00 9.11 -0.38
C ALA A 91 -8.13 10.09 0.41
N LEU A 92 -8.14 10.02 1.74
CA LEU A 92 -7.24 10.81 2.61
C LEU A 92 -5.77 10.53 2.27
N LEU A 93 -5.38 9.27 2.15
CA LEU A 93 -4.01 8.90 1.79
C LEU A 93 -3.63 9.44 0.41
N LYS A 94 -4.54 9.41 -0.58
CA LYS A 94 -4.30 10.07 -1.88
C LYS A 94 -4.05 11.57 -1.72
N ILE A 95 -4.87 12.27 -0.96
CA ILE A 95 -4.73 13.71 -0.72
C ILE A 95 -3.35 14.02 -0.09
N ILE A 96 -2.96 13.22 0.92
CA ILE A 96 -1.63 13.36 1.55
C ILE A 96 -0.51 13.11 0.53
N LEU A 97 -0.62 12.08 -0.29
CA LEU A 97 0.41 11.72 -1.27
C LEU A 97 0.50 12.70 -2.43
N GLU A 98 -0.63 13.20 -2.93
CA GLU A 98 -0.68 14.22 -3.99
C GLU A 98 -0.04 15.54 -3.53
N SER A 99 -0.08 15.83 -2.22
CA SER A 99 0.63 16.96 -1.63
C SER A 99 2.15 16.75 -1.51
N SER A 100 2.62 15.50 -1.58
CA SER A 100 4.04 15.17 -1.61
C SER A 100 4.54 15.12 -3.06
N ASN A 101 5.56 15.92 -3.39
CA ASN A 101 6.11 15.99 -4.76
C ASN A 101 6.67 14.61 -5.19
N SER A 102 5.85 13.82 -5.89
CA SER A 102 6.15 12.47 -6.39
C SER A 102 6.31 11.39 -5.30
N PRO A 103 5.22 10.73 -4.87
CA PRO A 103 5.28 9.65 -3.89
C PRO A 103 6.09 8.45 -4.41
N LYS A 104 6.99 7.92 -3.58
CA LYS A 104 7.88 6.80 -3.91
C LYS A 104 7.91 5.73 -2.83
N VAL A 105 8.00 4.47 -3.24
CA VAL A 105 8.19 3.32 -2.35
C VAL A 105 9.56 2.69 -2.62
N ASN A 106 10.31 2.38 -1.56
CA ASN A 106 11.61 1.73 -1.69
C ASN A 106 11.47 0.21 -1.69
N ILE A 107 11.80 -0.43 -2.81
CA ILE A 107 11.79 -1.89 -2.96
C ILE A 107 13.18 -2.35 -3.39
N GLY A 108 13.92 -3.02 -2.49
CA GLY A 108 15.26 -3.52 -2.79
C GLY A 108 16.26 -2.42 -3.19
N GLY A 109 16.18 -1.24 -2.56
CA GLY A 109 17.01 -0.08 -2.89
C GLY A 109 16.60 0.66 -4.15
N ASN A 110 15.36 0.47 -4.62
CA ASN A 110 14.78 1.17 -5.78
C ASN A 110 13.64 2.03 -5.31
N ASP A 111 13.72 3.34 -5.54
CA ASP A 111 12.59 4.23 -5.33
C ASP A 111 11.69 4.19 -6.57
N LEU A 112 10.52 3.58 -6.41
CA LEU A 112 9.55 3.39 -7.48
C LEU A 112 8.37 4.32 -7.25
N GLY A 113 7.94 5.02 -8.30
CA GLY A 113 6.73 5.83 -8.24
C GLY A 113 5.52 4.95 -7.97
N PHE A 114 4.57 5.44 -7.19
CA PHE A 114 3.36 4.68 -6.91
C PHE A 114 2.09 5.55 -6.86
N ASP A 115 0.95 4.93 -7.11
CA ASP A 115 -0.39 5.51 -6.95
C ASP A 115 -1.30 4.49 -6.25
N ILE A 116 -2.09 4.94 -5.27
CA ILE A 116 -3.05 4.07 -4.57
C ILE A 116 -4.25 3.84 -5.48
N LEU A 117 -4.75 2.62 -5.55
CA LEU A 117 -6.00 2.31 -6.22
C LEU A 117 -7.13 1.97 -5.23
N GLN A 118 -6.80 1.25 -4.16
CA GLN A 118 -7.77 0.77 -3.19
C GLN A 118 -7.14 0.69 -1.79
N VAL A 119 -7.97 0.97 -0.78
CA VAL A 119 -7.77 0.58 0.62
C VAL A 119 -9.04 -0.17 1.04
N LYS A 120 -8.91 -1.30 1.72
CA LYS A 120 -10.05 -2.10 2.18
C LYS A 120 -9.80 -2.70 3.55
N PHE A 121 -10.77 -2.57 4.45
CA PHE A 121 -10.70 -3.16 5.79
C PHE A 121 -11.45 -4.48 5.83
N SER A 122 -10.87 -5.47 6.50
CA SER A 122 -11.44 -6.80 6.72
C SER A 122 -10.99 -7.35 8.07
N GLU A 123 -11.66 -8.43 8.52
CA GLU A 123 -11.31 -9.13 9.77
C GLU A 123 -11.10 -8.17 10.95
N VAL A 124 -11.99 -7.18 11.07
CA VAL A 124 -11.90 -6.15 12.12
C VAL A 124 -12.26 -6.78 13.47
N GLU A 125 -11.33 -6.69 14.41
CA GLU A 125 -11.54 -7.00 15.81
C GLU A 125 -11.40 -5.68 16.58
N THR A 126 -12.53 -5.13 17.01
CA THR A 126 -12.62 -3.81 17.62
C THR A 126 -11.61 -3.64 18.77
N ASN A 127 -10.83 -2.56 18.74
CA ASN A 127 -9.78 -2.23 19.73
C ASN A 127 -8.55 -3.14 19.71
N VAL A 128 -8.47 -4.10 18.77
CA VAL A 128 -7.40 -5.09 18.75
C VAL A 128 -6.66 -5.07 17.42
N LYS A 129 -7.34 -5.33 16.31
CA LYS A 129 -6.69 -5.47 15.01
C LYS A 129 -7.63 -5.28 13.83
N SER A 130 -7.04 -5.06 12.65
CA SER A 130 -7.74 -5.17 11.37
C SER A 130 -6.78 -5.63 10.28
N ASP A 131 -7.28 -6.43 9.35
CA ASP A 131 -6.61 -6.63 8.08
C ASP A 131 -6.91 -5.47 7.14
N VAL A 132 -5.84 -4.88 6.60
CA VAL A 132 -5.91 -3.81 5.62
C VAL A 132 -5.31 -4.31 4.31
N ASN A 133 -6.12 -4.32 3.26
CA ASN A 133 -5.66 -4.53 1.90
C ASN A 133 -5.42 -3.18 1.22
N ILE A 134 -4.25 -3.04 0.61
CA ILE A 134 -3.86 -1.87 -0.17
C ILE A 134 -3.51 -2.34 -1.57
N VAL A 135 -4.15 -1.76 -2.57
CA VAL A 135 -3.77 -1.97 -3.97
C VAL A 135 -3.08 -0.70 -4.46
N ALA A 136 -1.86 -0.85 -4.98
CA ALA A 136 -1.11 0.25 -5.56
C ALA A 136 -0.62 -0.09 -6.98
N LYS A 137 -0.64 0.91 -7.86
CA LYS A 137 0.07 0.90 -9.14
C LYS A 137 1.50 1.35 -8.88
N ILE A 138 2.47 0.49 -9.17
CA ILE A 138 3.90 0.78 -9.04
C ILE A 138 4.49 0.94 -10.44
N ASP A 139 5.20 2.06 -10.67
CA ASP A 139 6.01 2.26 -11.87
C ASP A 139 7.29 1.44 -11.77
N ALA A 140 7.32 0.34 -12.51
CA ALA A 140 8.43 -0.59 -12.61
C ALA A 140 9.35 -0.30 -13.81
N SER A 141 9.18 0.84 -14.50
CA SER A 141 9.96 1.15 -15.70
C SER A 141 11.46 1.19 -15.43
N SER A 142 11.88 1.73 -14.29
CA SER A 142 13.29 1.76 -13.87
C SER A 142 13.88 0.36 -13.60
N LEU A 143 13.04 -0.63 -13.26
CA LEU A 143 13.49 -2.01 -13.06
C LEU A 143 13.92 -2.67 -14.38
N LYS A 144 13.33 -2.28 -15.51
CA LYS A 144 13.69 -2.83 -16.84
C LYS A 144 15.16 -2.59 -17.18
N GLU A 145 15.68 -1.42 -16.84
CA GLU A 145 17.08 -1.05 -17.06
C GLU A 145 18.02 -1.83 -16.15
N LYS A 146 17.67 -1.96 -14.86
CA LYS A 146 18.45 -2.76 -13.89
C LYS A 146 18.53 -4.22 -14.27
N PHE A 147 17.51 -4.72 -14.96
CA PHE A 147 17.49 -6.08 -15.46
C PHE A 147 18.16 -6.26 -16.83
N SER A 148 18.99 -5.33 -17.28
CA SER A 148 19.71 -5.41 -18.56
C SER A 148 20.85 -6.44 -18.60
N SER A 149 21.37 -6.87 -17.46
CA SER A 149 22.52 -7.77 -17.35
C SER A 149 22.13 -9.22 -17.05
N PHE A 150 22.94 -10.18 -17.51
CA PHE A 150 22.73 -11.59 -17.19
C PHE A 150 22.85 -11.84 -15.67
N PRO A 151 21.97 -12.65 -15.06
CA PRO A 151 20.90 -13.45 -15.69
C PRO A 151 19.52 -12.76 -15.76
N LEU A 152 19.41 -11.54 -15.24
CA LEU A 152 18.17 -10.78 -15.21
C LEU A 152 17.67 -10.36 -16.60
N ASN A 153 18.54 -10.27 -17.59
CA ASN A 153 18.17 -9.93 -18.96
C ASN A 153 17.16 -10.91 -19.61
N ILE A 154 17.05 -12.13 -19.08
CA ILE A 154 16.04 -13.11 -19.49
C ILE A 154 14.62 -12.64 -19.12
N ILE A 155 14.49 -11.91 -17.99
CA ILE A 155 13.21 -11.44 -17.45
C ILE A 155 12.98 -9.94 -17.68
N GLY A 156 14.06 -9.14 -17.68
CA GLY A 156 14.03 -7.69 -17.59
C GLY A 156 13.27 -6.98 -18.68
N LYS A 157 13.51 -7.36 -19.94
CA LYS A 157 12.84 -6.75 -21.09
C LYS A 157 11.34 -7.04 -21.16
N ARG A 158 10.87 -8.01 -20.36
CA ARG A 158 9.51 -8.53 -20.43
C ARG A 158 8.69 -8.19 -19.20
N ILE A 159 9.25 -7.52 -18.18
CA ILE A 159 8.45 -7.05 -17.04
C ILE A 159 7.59 -5.87 -17.50
N PRO A 160 6.30 -5.81 -17.14
CA PRO A 160 5.45 -4.67 -17.49
C PRO A 160 5.97 -3.38 -16.81
N SER A 161 5.72 -2.23 -17.43
CA SER A 161 6.09 -0.94 -16.83
C SER A 161 5.25 -0.59 -15.60
N THR A 162 4.06 -1.18 -15.46
CA THR A 162 3.18 -0.97 -14.31
C THR A 162 2.88 -2.30 -13.65
N LEU A 163 3.05 -2.33 -12.33
CA LEU A 163 2.67 -3.46 -11.48
C LEU A 163 1.52 -3.02 -10.57
N TYR A 164 0.42 -3.74 -10.61
CA TYR A 164 -0.65 -3.69 -9.62
C TYR A 164 -0.26 -4.62 -8.49
N VAL A 165 0.08 -4.05 -7.35
CA VAL A 165 0.46 -4.81 -6.16
C VAL A 165 -0.67 -4.71 -5.16
N SER A 166 -1.29 -5.85 -4.84
CA SER A 166 -2.29 -5.99 -3.80
C SER A 166 -1.64 -6.60 -2.57
N ALA A 167 -1.45 -5.78 -1.53
CA ALA A 167 -0.79 -6.15 -0.30
C ALA A 167 -1.80 -6.15 0.85
N THR A 168 -1.98 -7.29 1.50
CA THR A 168 -2.83 -7.42 2.70
C THR A 168 -1.95 -7.62 3.92
N VAL A 169 -2.09 -6.73 4.89
CA VAL A 169 -1.36 -6.74 6.15
C VAL A 169 -2.33 -6.75 7.32
N THR A 170 -1.95 -7.37 8.42
CA THR A 170 -2.65 -7.23 9.69
C THR A 170 -2.00 -6.10 10.47
N ILE A 171 -2.80 -5.12 10.87
CA ILE A 171 -2.42 -4.08 11.83
C ILE A 171 -2.91 -4.55 13.19
N GLN A 172 -1.97 -4.81 14.10
CA GLN A 172 -2.25 -5.15 15.48
C GLN A 172 -1.95 -3.93 16.34
N LYS A 173 -2.98 -3.41 17.04
CA LYS A 173 -2.83 -2.27 17.95
C LYS A 173 -1.93 -2.65 19.13
N GLY A 174 -1.04 -1.73 19.51
CA GLY A 174 -0.17 -1.89 20.66
C GLY A 174 -0.82 -1.41 21.97
N GLU A 175 -0.14 -1.62 23.08
CA GLU A 175 -0.64 -1.25 24.41
C GLU A 175 -0.58 0.26 24.69
N SER A 176 0.31 0.98 23.99
CA SER A 176 0.46 2.43 24.12
C SER A 176 -0.25 3.17 22.98
N PRO A 177 -0.74 4.40 23.21
CA PRO A 177 -1.43 5.17 22.17
C PRO A 177 -0.59 5.34 20.90
N PHE A 178 -1.23 5.18 19.74
CA PHE A 178 -0.61 5.29 18.41
C PHE A 178 0.49 4.27 18.11
N THR A 179 0.64 3.23 18.94
CA THR A 179 1.58 2.13 18.65
C THR A 179 0.86 0.97 17.95
N TYR A 180 1.58 0.31 17.04
CA TYR A 180 1.07 -0.86 16.33
C TYR A 180 2.22 -1.73 15.84
N THR A 181 1.89 -2.97 15.49
CA THR A 181 2.74 -3.84 14.69
C THR A 181 2.06 -4.17 13.37
N LEU A 182 2.87 -4.45 12.36
CA LEU A 182 2.43 -4.77 11.01
C LEU A 182 2.91 -6.17 10.66
N THR A 183 2.03 -7.04 10.19
CA THR A 183 2.39 -8.40 9.73
C THR A 183 1.83 -8.68 8.34
N GLY A 184 2.68 -9.14 7.43
CA GLY A 184 2.32 -9.50 6.06
C GLY A 184 1.45 -10.76 6.00
N LYS A 185 0.26 -10.63 5.41
CA LYS A 185 -0.70 -11.74 5.28
C LYS A 185 -0.69 -12.34 3.88
N SER A 186 -0.78 -11.52 2.84
CA SER A 186 -0.81 -11.99 1.45
C SER A 186 -0.40 -10.90 0.46
N LEU A 187 0.21 -11.31 -0.65
CA LEU A 187 0.64 -10.44 -1.74
C LEU A 187 0.20 -11.03 -3.07
N GLU A 188 -0.39 -10.21 -3.93
CA GLU A 188 -0.67 -10.54 -5.33
C GLU A 188 -0.12 -9.46 -6.27
N ILE A 189 0.34 -9.86 -7.46
CA ILE A 189 0.89 -8.95 -8.46
C ILE A 189 0.22 -9.18 -9.81
N ASN A 190 -0.40 -8.14 -10.37
CA ASN A 190 -1.21 -8.19 -11.59
C ASN A 190 -2.14 -9.41 -11.55
N ASN A 191 -2.11 -10.26 -12.58
CA ASN A 191 -2.97 -11.44 -12.69
C ASN A 191 -2.30 -12.73 -12.17
N LEU A 192 -1.19 -12.63 -11.44
CA LEU A 192 -0.58 -13.80 -10.81
C LEU A 192 -1.44 -14.30 -9.64
N ASP A 193 -1.57 -15.62 -9.53
CA ASP A 193 -2.07 -16.24 -8.30
C ASP A 193 -1.02 -16.18 -7.16
N ALA A 194 -1.39 -16.61 -5.96
CA ALA A 194 -0.51 -16.57 -4.79
C ALA A 194 0.80 -17.37 -4.99
N LYS A 195 0.73 -18.59 -5.54
CA LYS A 195 1.91 -19.45 -5.78
C LYS A 195 2.82 -18.86 -6.84
N GLN A 196 2.21 -18.32 -7.90
CA GLN A 196 2.91 -17.62 -8.97
C GLN A 196 3.59 -16.36 -8.44
N THR A 197 2.92 -15.60 -7.56
CA THR A 197 3.47 -14.41 -6.92
C THR A 197 4.67 -14.77 -6.04
N GLU A 198 4.56 -15.74 -5.13
CA GLU A 198 5.68 -16.19 -4.29
C GLU A 198 6.89 -16.63 -5.12
N SER A 199 6.65 -17.45 -6.15
CA SER A 199 7.72 -17.91 -7.04
C SER A 199 8.34 -16.78 -7.85
N PHE A 200 7.57 -15.79 -8.27
CA PHE A 200 8.08 -14.61 -8.95
C PHE A 200 8.92 -13.74 -7.99
N ILE A 201 8.44 -13.50 -6.77
CA ILE A 201 9.17 -12.77 -5.73
C ILE A 201 10.50 -13.43 -5.39
N LYS A 202 10.53 -14.75 -5.18
CA LYS A 202 11.78 -15.50 -4.97
C LYS A 202 12.78 -15.28 -6.11
N THR A 203 12.29 -15.21 -7.34
CA THR A 203 13.13 -14.97 -8.52
C THR A 203 13.73 -13.56 -8.51
N ILE A 204 12.92 -12.53 -8.26
CA ILE A 204 13.43 -11.14 -8.24
C ILE A 204 14.28 -10.86 -6.99
N ASP A 205 13.97 -11.46 -5.84
CA ASP A 205 14.72 -11.29 -4.59
C ASP A 205 16.17 -11.77 -4.70
N ALA A 206 16.41 -12.84 -5.46
CA ALA A 206 17.75 -13.33 -5.74
C ALA A 206 18.69 -12.23 -6.27
N PHE A 207 18.12 -11.19 -6.89
CA PHE A 207 18.86 -10.08 -7.50
C PHE A 207 18.58 -8.70 -6.88
N LEU A 208 17.34 -8.42 -6.47
CA LEU A 208 16.94 -7.14 -5.90
C LEU A 208 17.01 -7.08 -4.38
N LYS A 209 17.13 -8.23 -3.68
CA LYS A 209 17.15 -8.28 -2.21
C LYS A 209 15.94 -7.58 -1.59
N CYS A 210 14.76 -7.83 -2.17
CA CYS A 210 13.50 -7.24 -1.74
C CYS A 210 12.81 -8.01 -0.60
N GLY A 211 13.33 -9.19 -0.24
CA GLY A 211 12.73 -10.11 0.73
C GLY A 211 11.73 -11.07 0.08
N ASP A 212 11.11 -11.91 0.92
CA ASP A 212 10.03 -12.80 0.50
C ASP A 212 8.70 -12.05 0.29
N ALA A 213 7.65 -12.78 -0.11
CA ALA A 213 6.36 -12.17 -0.41
C ALA A 213 5.72 -11.47 0.81
N LYS A 214 5.92 -12.00 2.02
CA LYS A 214 5.39 -11.37 3.25
C LYS A 214 6.15 -10.11 3.62
N THR A 215 7.47 -10.16 3.55
CA THR A 215 8.35 -9.01 3.78
C THR A 215 8.05 -7.91 2.77
N LEU A 216 7.87 -8.26 1.49
CA LEU A 216 7.52 -7.29 0.46
C LEU A 216 6.12 -6.71 0.66
N CYS A 217 5.16 -7.54 1.09
CA CYS A 217 3.81 -7.09 1.47
C CYS A 217 3.86 -6.00 2.54
N GLU A 218 4.62 -6.23 3.61
CA GLU A 218 4.82 -5.24 4.68
C GLU A 218 5.49 -3.98 4.15
N ARG A 219 6.56 -4.11 3.34
CA ARG A 219 7.27 -2.95 2.76
C ARG A 219 6.38 -2.08 1.88
N VAL A 220 5.50 -2.71 1.10
CA VAL A 220 4.55 -1.98 0.25
C VAL A 220 3.51 -1.28 1.11
N ALA A 221 2.95 -1.95 2.12
CA ALA A 221 1.89 -1.38 2.95
C ALA A 221 2.39 -0.33 3.96
N LYS A 222 3.62 -0.48 4.47
CA LYS A 222 4.14 0.30 5.59
C LYS A 222 4.09 1.82 5.40
N PRO A 223 4.52 2.41 4.26
CA PRO A 223 4.43 3.86 4.06
C PRO A 223 3.00 4.41 4.19
N PHE A 224 2.00 3.62 3.80
CA PHE A 224 0.60 4.00 3.91
C PHE A 224 0.09 3.92 5.34
N ILE A 225 0.43 2.84 6.04
CA ILE A 225 0.01 2.65 7.44
C ILE A 225 0.70 3.68 8.33
N ASP A 226 2.00 3.93 8.12
CA ASP A 226 2.74 4.99 8.79
C ASP A 226 2.18 6.38 8.43
N GLY A 227 1.77 6.61 7.19
CA GLY A 227 1.12 7.85 6.79
C GLY A 227 -0.27 8.04 7.42
N LEU A 228 -1.00 6.96 7.68
CA LEU A 228 -2.32 6.99 8.30
C LEU A 228 -2.25 7.16 9.82
N ILE A 229 -1.47 6.31 10.50
CA ILE A 229 -1.43 6.24 11.96
C ILE A 229 -0.31 7.13 12.51
N GLY A 230 0.89 6.99 11.97
CA GLY A 230 2.10 7.64 12.43
C GLY A 230 2.95 6.78 13.35
N THR A 231 4.24 7.10 13.39
CA THR A 231 5.25 6.53 14.28
C THR A 231 5.99 7.66 14.98
N GLU A 232 6.92 7.32 15.88
CA GLU A 232 7.79 8.34 16.51
C GLU A 232 8.64 9.10 15.49
N GLU A 233 9.03 8.46 14.38
CA GLU A 233 9.85 9.05 13.33
C GLU A 233 9.03 9.81 12.28
N ASN A 234 7.80 9.38 12.02
CA ASN A 234 6.92 9.97 11.02
C ASN A 234 5.54 10.27 11.62
N LYS A 235 5.24 11.55 11.85
CA LYS A 235 3.92 11.99 12.32
C LYS A 235 2.88 11.83 11.20
N GLY A 236 2.36 10.61 11.06
CA GLY A 236 1.20 10.29 10.22
C GLY A 236 -0.06 11.02 10.67
N PHE A 237 -1.14 10.87 9.91
CA PHE A 237 -2.37 11.63 10.09
C PHE A 237 -2.92 11.55 11.52
N ALA A 238 -3.20 10.35 12.05
CA ALA A 238 -3.81 10.22 13.37
C ALA A 238 -2.93 10.78 14.49
N LEU A 239 -1.63 10.43 14.49
CA LEU A 239 -0.67 10.94 15.48
C LEU A 239 -0.48 12.46 15.39
N SER A 240 -0.57 13.05 14.19
CA SER A 240 -0.48 14.51 14.01
C SER A 240 -1.62 15.27 14.69
N LEU A 241 -2.76 14.59 14.93
CA LEU A 241 -3.93 15.18 15.58
C LEU A 241 -3.84 15.15 17.11
N LYS A 242 -2.79 14.53 17.69
CA LYS A 242 -2.60 14.45 19.14
C LYS A 242 -2.60 15.83 19.80
N ASP A 243 -1.94 16.81 19.18
CA ASP A 243 -1.81 18.18 19.70
C ASP A 243 -3.14 18.97 19.63
N VAL A 244 -4.14 18.45 18.90
CA VAL A 244 -5.47 19.05 18.76
C VAL A 244 -6.59 18.18 19.35
N GLY A 245 -6.23 17.17 20.14
CA GLY A 245 -7.17 16.42 20.99
C GLY A 245 -7.35 14.94 20.67
N ALA A 246 -6.65 14.38 19.67
CA ALA A 246 -6.68 12.94 19.44
C ALA A 246 -5.99 12.19 20.60
N THR A 247 -6.63 11.14 21.09
CA THR A 247 -6.10 10.32 22.19
C THR A 247 -5.45 9.04 21.70
N ASP A 248 -6.02 8.41 20.67
CA ASP A 248 -5.51 7.17 20.08
C ASP A 248 -6.16 6.91 18.70
N PHE A 249 -5.86 5.77 18.07
CA PHE A 249 -6.55 5.25 16.89
C PHE A 249 -7.18 3.88 17.16
N ASN A 250 -8.17 3.47 16.38
CA ASN A 250 -8.71 2.11 16.41
C ASN A 250 -9.34 1.71 15.05
N PHE A 251 -9.67 0.42 14.90
CA PHE A 251 -10.62 -0.09 13.94
C PHE A 251 -11.88 -0.59 14.65
N GLU A 252 -13.05 -0.37 14.06
CA GLU A 252 -14.31 -0.89 14.58
C GLU A 252 -15.27 -1.26 13.45
N THR A 253 -16.27 -2.08 13.76
CA THR A 253 -17.41 -2.34 12.89
C THR A 253 -18.68 -1.82 13.53
N THR A 254 -19.36 -0.89 12.86
CA THR A 254 -20.68 -0.38 13.28
C THR A 254 -21.67 -0.59 12.13
N ASP A 255 -22.79 -1.26 12.41
CA ASP A 255 -23.85 -1.58 11.43
C ASP A 255 -23.34 -2.28 10.16
N GLY A 256 -22.35 -3.16 10.33
CA GLY A 256 -21.73 -3.91 9.22
C GLY A 256 -20.74 -3.10 8.37
N VAL A 257 -20.44 -1.85 8.75
CA VAL A 257 -19.44 -1.01 8.09
C VAL A 257 -18.18 -0.93 8.95
N ASN A 258 -17.03 -1.14 8.31
CA ASN A 258 -15.72 -1.06 8.96
C ASN A 258 -15.19 0.38 8.92
N TYR A 259 -14.66 0.84 10.05
CA TYR A 259 -14.12 2.19 10.19
C TYR A 259 -12.70 2.15 10.74
N PHE A 260 -11.89 3.08 10.25
CA PHE A 260 -10.73 3.60 10.96
C PHE A 260 -11.20 4.76 11.85
N VAL A 261 -10.78 4.77 13.09
CA VAL A 261 -11.23 5.71 14.11
C VAL A 261 -10.04 6.45 14.66
N VAL A 262 -10.12 7.78 14.72
CA VAL A 262 -9.24 8.61 15.54
C VAL A 262 -10.04 9.05 16.75
N GLU A 263 -9.69 8.50 17.90
CA GLU A 263 -10.42 8.68 19.15
C GLU A 263 -10.16 10.07 19.71
N LYS A 264 -11.22 10.65 20.27
CA LYS A 264 -11.13 11.80 21.16
C LYS A 264 -11.90 11.46 22.42
N THR A 265 -11.19 11.18 23.51
CA THR A 265 -11.82 11.08 24.84
C THR A 265 -12.14 12.48 25.34
N VAL A 266 -13.42 12.75 25.61
CA VAL A 266 -13.82 13.96 26.34
C VAL A 266 -13.51 13.69 27.81
N ALA A 267 -12.60 14.48 28.39
CA ALA A 267 -12.37 14.50 29.83
C ALA A 267 -13.58 15.09 30.56
#